data_AF-A0ABD3NGN3-F1
#
_entry.id   AF-A0ABD3NGN3-F1
#
_cell.length_a   1.000
_cell.length_b   1.000
_cell.length_c   1.000
_cell.angle_alpha   90.00
_cell.angle_beta   90.00
_cell.angle_gamma   90.00
#
_symmetry.space_group_name_H-M   'P 1'
#
loop_
_entity.id
_entity.type
_entity.pdbx_description
1 polymer ?
#
loop_
_entity_poly.entity_id
_entity_poly.type
_entity_poly.pdbx_seq_one_letter_code
_entity_poly.pdbx_strand_id
1 'polypeptide(L)'
;MGGGVGRGGGMLPNKSATEVYEQATNCPVAGGTGRIWSEYARFLEERGRPRTAQNLYLRALVGTGGGGGEDGGGGPRVTDPSDRAALWDGFLRMMRTLRKNPDLTLDELKSAARREHLGGGGGADRAASDGVGSMSDLRVSSPAAAGIVGLAKDEEDDASRPAKRSRWDARAPAPTAAVGAGGIDTIARILLASSRNVPPEIEMLWFARDGGGIPSRPEPALFAASPPKLGDPSGKDLLGNETALRILRMLTETTHDGRRLGSAVLELCHACWMMTALKEEEVARAQESIEKKIIADKEALQSDLDTRAAVAGGALAAVQQANEKEMSLFDAQSEAQRNQVLSSIAWEFRKLLYTQQIMLTNAKIPGFDGPTVDSAAIALQSRVCSVMHSAFYLRARVGETSHVNMLNKQLESLEKFIRTTVKTEPVDQQSNHAPIPLQQQPLIFQQPMMPPMFSQPPMMYSGQSQQQPMIYQPIPMGFQQFHQGHPMMQPAQQFLGQLNTQNNLS
;
A
#
# COMPACT_ATOMS: atom_id res chain seq x y z
N MET A 1 -51.55 -9.04 27.58
CA MET A 1 -51.40 -7.87 26.69
C MET A 1 -50.07 -7.20 27.00
N GLY A 2 -49.32 -6.80 25.96
CA GLY A 2 -48.13 -5.95 26.09
C GLY A 2 -46.79 -6.60 25.73
N GLY A 3 -46.62 -7.03 24.47
CA GLY A 3 -45.33 -7.40 23.92
C GLY A 3 -44.57 -6.16 23.43
N GLY A 4 -43.34 -5.96 23.91
CA GLY A 4 -42.43 -4.91 23.45
C GLY A 4 -41.40 -5.47 22.48
N VAL A 5 -41.44 -5.01 21.22
CA VAL A 5 -40.49 -5.35 20.15
C VAL A 5 -39.29 -4.41 20.24
N GLY A 6 -38.12 -4.94 20.62
CA GLY A 6 -36.85 -4.21 20.55
C GLY A 6 -36.16 -4.44 19.21
N ARG A 7 -36.31 -3.49 18.26
CA ARG A 7 -35.39 -3.35 17.12
C ARG A 7 -34.21 -2.48 17.57
N GLY A 8 -33.05 -3.11 17.81
CA GLY A 8 -31.77 -2.43 18.01
C GLY A 8 -30.81 -2.79 16.89
N GLY A 9 -30.88 -2.07 15.76
CA GLY A 9 -29.84 -2.11 14.73
C GLY A 9 -28.59 -1.42 15.26
N GLY A 10 -27.58 -2.20 15.64
CA GLY A 10 -26.27 -1.71 16.07
C GLY A 10 -25.50 -1.14 14.88
N MET A 11 -25.59 0.17 14.70
CA MET A 11 -24.78 0.95 13.78
C MET A 11 -23.29 0.85 14.21
N LEU A 12 -22.42 0.43 13.29
CA LEU A 12 -20.97 0.27 13.51
C LEU A 12 -20.32 1.58 14.02
N PRO A 13 -19.25 1.51 14.84
CA PRO A 13 -18.55 2.70 15.30
C PRO A 13 -17.76 3.34 14.13
N ASN A 14 -18.30 4.43 13.58
CA ASN A 14 -17.65 5.26 12.57
C ASN A 14 -16.25 5.68 13.00
N LYS A 15 -15.22 5.41 12.18
CA LYS A 15 -13.93 6.09 12.29
C LYS A 15 -14.23 7.61 12.25
N SER A 16 -13.69 8.41 13.18
CA SER A 16 -13.93 9.86 13.09
C SER A 16 -13.29 10.37 11.79
N ALA A 17 -14.02 11.07 10.94
CA ALA A 17 -13.53 11.55 9.64
C ALA A 17 -12.21 12.35 9.76
N THR A 18 -11.94 12.97 10.90
CA THR A 18 -10.66 13.58 11.27
C THR A 18 -9.46 12.63 11.10
N GLU A 19 -9.58 11.36 11.51
CA GLU A 19 -8.49 10.37 11.44
C GLU A 19 -8.13 10.04 9.98
N VAL A 20 -9.13 9.99 9.10
CA VAL A 20 -8.94 9.72 7.67
C VAL A 20 -8.20 10.88 7.00
N TYR A 21 -8.57 12.12 7.32
CA TYR A 21 -7.90 13.29 6.77
C TYR A 21 -6.47 13.47 7.29
N GLU A 22 -6.18 13.17 8.55
CA GLU A 22 -4.79 13.20 9.05
C GLU A 22 -3.92 12.15 8.36
N GLN A 23 -4.45 10.95 8.09
CA GLN A 23 -3.71 9.94 7.33
C GLN A 23 -3.45 10.40 5.89
N ALA A 24 -4.47 10.96 5.23
CA ALA A 24 -4.34 11.41 3.85
C ALA A 24 -3.36 12.59 3.70
N THR A 25 -3.34 13.54 4.66
CA THR A 25 -2.41 14.68 4.64
C THR A 25 -0.98 14.34 5.05
N ASN A 26 -0.76 13.20 5.72
CA ASN A 26 0.57 12.68 6.04
C ASN A 26 1.12 11.71 4.98
N CYS A 27 0.29 11.28 4.03
CA CYS A 27 0.73 10.48 2.89
C CYS A 27 1.64 11.34 1.98
N PRO A 28 2.83 10.85 1.56
CA PRO A 28 3.72 11.59 0.65
C PRO A 28 3.09 11.96 -0.69
N VAL A 29 2.14 11.15 -1.16
CA VAL A 29 1.45 11.35 -2.45
C VAL A 29 0.22 12.24 -2.27
N ALA A 30 -0.76 11.79 -1.47
CA ALA A 30 -2.00 12.53 -1.29
C ALA A 30 -1.79 13.84 -0.52
N GLY A 31 -0.83 13.88 0.40
CA GLY A 31 -0.46 15.09 1.15
C GLY A 31 0.23 16.15 0.29
N GLY A 32 0.67 15.82 -0.93
CA GLY A 32 1.17 16.79 -1.91
C GLY A 32 0.07 17.53 -2.66
N THR A 33 -1.17 17.03 -2.66
CA THR A 33 -2.30 17.61 -3.41
C THR A 33 -3.06 18.62 -2.55
N GLY A 34 -3.26 19.85 -3.01
CA GLY A 34 -3.95 20.89 -2.23
C GLY A 34 -5.42 20.55 -1.93
N ARG A 35 -6.07 19.76 -2.79
CA ARG A 35 -7.47 19.36 -2.64
C ARG A 35 -7.77 18.68 -1.30
N ILE A 36 -6.92 17.77 -0.82
CA ILE A 36 -7.18 17.06 0.45
C ILE A 36 -7.08 18.00 1.65
N TRP A 37 -6.17 18.98 1.58
CA TRP A 37 -6.00 20.00 2.62
C TRP A 37 -7.20 20.96 2.68
N SER A 38 -7.71 21.38 1.52
CA SER A 38 -8.91 22.22 1.43
C SER A 38 -10.15 21.52 2.00
N GLU A 39 -10.38 20.25 1.64
CA GLU A 39 -11.51 19.47 2.15
C GLU A 39 -11.40 19.22 3.65
N TYR A 40 -10.18 18.95 4.14
CA TYR A 40 -9.98 18.77 5.57
C TYR A 40 -10.17 20.07 6.37
N ALA A 41 -9.66 21.19 5.85
CA ALA A 41 -9.88 22.50 6.47
C ALA A 41 -11.38 22.83 6.54
N ARG A 42 -12.11 22.63 5.43
CA ARG A 42 -13.56 22.81 5.37
C ARG A 42 -14.30 21.92 6.37
N PHE A 43 -13.93 20.64 6.46
CA PHE A 43 -14.49 19.72 7.45
C PHE A 43 -14.28 20.21 8.90
N LEU A 44 -13.13 20.82 9.21
CA LEU A 44 -12.87 21.40 10.53
C LEU A 44 -13.65 22.69 10.77
N GLU A 45 -13.83 23.53 9.75
CA GLU A 45 -14.65 24.74 9.79
C GLU A 45 -16.12 24.40 10.08
N GLU A 46 -16.69 23.41 9.37
CA GLU A 46 -18.07 22.94 9.56
C GLU A 46 -18.32 22.39 10.97
N ARG A 47 -17.27 21.93 11.66
CA ARG A 47 -17.33 21.47 13.06
C ARG A 47 -16.98 22.55 14.09
N GLY A 48 -16.88 23.81 13.67
CA GLY A 48 -16.58 24.92 14.57
C GLY A 48 -15.16 24.91 15.12
N ARG A 49 -14.19 24.34 14.37
CA ARG A 49 -12.76 24.29 14.75
C ARG A 49 -11.86 25.14 13.83
N PRO A 50 -12.14 26.46 13.65
CA PRO A 50 -11.43 27.29 12.69
C PRO A 50 -9.95 27.52 13.05
N ARG A 51 -9.56 27.47 14.33
CA ARG A 51 -8.14 27.54 14.72
C ARG A 51 -7.35 26.30 14.27
N THR A 52 -7.98 25.12 14.30
CA THR A 52 -7.35 23.90 13.79
C THR A 52 -7.25 23.95 12.27
N ALA A 53 -8.27 24.47 11.57
CA ALA A 53 -8.23 24.71 10.13
C ALA A 53 -7.13 25.72 9.75
N GLN A 54 -6.95 26.82 10.50
CA GLN A 54 -5.85 27.77 10.32
C GLN A 54 -4.48 27.08 10.40
N ASN A 55 -4.23 26.30 11.45
CA ASN A 55 -2.96 25.56 11.59
C ASN A 55 -2.75 24.57 10.44
N LEU A 56 -3.85 24.00 9.93
CA LEU A 56 -3.81 23.08 8.80
C LEU A 56 -3.40 23.79 7.50
N TYR A 57 -3.95 24.98 7.21
CA TYR A 57 -3.54 25.81 6.09
C TYR A 57 -2.07 26.23 6.19
N LEU A 58 -1.61 26.65 7.37
CA LEU A 58 -0.21 27.01 7.61
C LEU A 58 0.72 25.81 7.39
N ARG A 59 0.34 24.62 7.87
CA ARG A 59 1.07 23.37 7.65
C ARG A 59 1.19 23.03 6.16
N ALA A 60 0.14 23.23 5.38
CA ALA A 60 0.13 22.97 3.93
C ALA A 60 0.99 23.99 3.14
N LEU A 61 0.85 25.28 3.47
CA LEU A 61 1.33 26.40 2.67
C LEU A 61 2.71 26.93 3.05
N VAL A 62 3.12 26.71 4.31
CA VAL A 62 4.37 27.24 4.87
C VAL A 62 5.25 26.12 5.44
N GLY A 63 4.65 25.03 5.90
CA GLY A 63 5.35 23.87 6.48
C GLY A 63 5.34 23.89 8.01
N THR A 64 5.75 22.80 8.64
CA THR A 64 5.92 22.70 10.10
C THR A 64 7.27 23.32 10.50
N GLY A 65 7.26 24.57 10.93
CA GLY A 65 8.43 25.21 11.53
C GLY A 65 8.67 24.62 12.91
N GLY A 66 9.76 23.85 13.10
CA GLY A 66 10.12 23.34 14.42
C GLY A 66 10.90 22.02 14.48
N GLY A 67 11.72 21.67 13.49
CA GLY A 67 12.61 20.51 13.58
C GLY A 67 14.02 20.88 13.14
N GLY A 68 14.89 21.23 14.10
CA GLY A 68 16.33 21.44 13.88
C GLY A 68 17.06 20.12 13.62
N GLY A 69 16.74 19.45 12.52
CA GLY A 69 17.52 18.36 11.94
C GLY A 69 18.08 18.81 10.60
N GLU A 70 19.36 18.52 10.35
CA GLU A 70 20.18 19.03 9.23
C GLU A 70 19.72 18.68 7.80
N ASP A 71 18.59 17.99 7.62
CA ASP A 71 18.02 17.73 6.29
C ASP A 71 16.86 18.70 6.00
N GLY A 72 17.18 19.79 5.31
CA GLY A 72 16.33 20.95 5.04
C GLY A 72 15.02 20.70 4.28
N GLY A 73 13.97 20.32 5.00
CA GLY A 73 12.60 20.13 4.49
C GLY A 73 11.54 21.10 5.02
N GLY A 74 11.90 22.35 5.35
CA GLY A 74 10.98 23.37 5.90
C GLY A 74 10.10 24.08 4.86
N GLY A 75 9.76 23.42 3.75
CA GLY A 75 8.99 24.00 2.65
C GLY A 75 7.48 23.75 2.75
N PRO A 76 6.67 24.39 1.89
CA PRO A 76 5.25 24.05 1.73
C PRO A 76 5.10 22.56 1.39
N ARG A 77 4.15 21.88 2.04
CA ARG A 77 3.85 20.46 1.75
C ARG A 77 3.17 20.26 0.40
N VAL A 78 2.42 21.27 -0.05
CA VAL A 78 1.79 21.28 -1.37
C VAL A 78 2.75 21.96 -2.34
N THR A 79 3.26 21.20 -3.32
CA THR A 79 4.27 21.67 -4.26
C THR A 79 3.68 22.30 -5.52
N ASP A 80 2.45 21.90 -5.90
CA ASP A 80 1.77 22.41 -7.09
C ASP A 80 1.35 23.89 -6.92
N PRO A 81 1.76 24.82 -7.81
CA PRO A 81 1.43 26.24 -7.72
C PRO A 81 -0.07 26.57 -7.77
N SER A 82 -0.84 25.84 -8.57
CA SER A 82 -2.29 26.04 -8.76
C SER A 82 -3.05 25.65 -7.49
N ASP A 83 -2.67 24.52 -6.91
CA ASP A 83 -3.22 24.05 -5.63
C ASP A 83 -2.88 24.99 -4.47
N ARG A 84 -1.66 25.53 -4.46
CA ARG A 84 -1.25 26.54 -3.47
C ARG A 84 -2.06 27.83 -3.61
N ALA A 85 -2.34 28.29 -4.83
CA ALA A 85 -3.17 29.45 -5.06
C ALA A 85 -4.59 29.23 -4.51
N ALA A 86 -5.21 28.10 -4.85
CA ALA A 86 -6.53 27.73 -4.35
C ALA A 86 -6.59 27.63 -2.82
N LEU A 87 -5.54 27.08 -2.19
CA LEU A 87 -5.43 27.01 -0.73
C LEU A 87 -5.27 28.39 -0.08
N TRP A 88 -4.50 29.30 -0.67
CA TRP A 88 -4.39 30.68 -0.17
C TRP A 88 -5.72 31.43 -0.27
N ASP A 89 -6.49 31.22 -1.34
CA ASP A 89 -7.82 31.83 -1.50
C ASP A 89 -8.83 31.26 -0.49
N GLY A 90 -8.78 29.94 -0.25
CA GLY A 90 -9.56 29.28 0.81
C GLY A 90 -9.20 29.82 2.19
N PHE A 91 -7.91 29.94 2.49
CA PHE A 91 -7.42 30.46 3.76
C PHE A 91 -7.83 31.92 3.97
N LEU A 92 -7.76 32.75 2.93
CA LEU A 92 -8.20 34.15 2.98
C LEU A 92 -9.69 34.26 3.27
N ARG A 93 -10.52 33.46 2.59
CA ARG A 93 -11.96 33.43 2.83
C ARG A 93 -12.28 33.07 4.27
N MET A 94 -11.66 32.03 4.81
CA MET A 94 -11.83 31.62 6.20
C MET A 94 -11.41 32.74 7.17
N MET A 95 -10.26 33.38 6.94
CA MET A 95 -9.74 34.42 7.83
C MET A 95 -10.58 35.70 7.81
N ARG A 96 -11.11 36.10 6.66
CA ARG A 96 -12.05 37.23 6.54
C ARG A 96 -13.30 37.00 7.39
N THR A 97 -13.87 35.80 7.31
CA THR A 97 -15.04 35.41 8.11
C THR A 97 -14.71 35.31 9.60
N LEU A 98 -13.60 34.66 9.96
CA LEU A 98 -13.20 34.45 11.35
C LEU A 98 -12.86 35.75 12.09
N ARG A 99 -12.20 36.69 11.40
CA ARG A 99 -11.77 37.99 11.96
C ARG A 99 -12.79 39.10 11.73
N LYS A 100 -13.88 38.83 11.02
CA LYS A 100 -14.88 39.83 10.61
C LYS A 100 -14.24 41.04 9.92
N ASN A 101 -13.20 40.80 9.12
CA ASN A 101 -12.48 41.82 8.37
C ASN A 101 -12.57 41.48 6.88
N PRO A 102 -13.54 42.03 6.14
CA PRO A 102 -13.72 41.74 4.71
C PRO A 102 -12.58 42.29 3.84
N ASP A 103 -11.87 43.31 4.33
CA ASP A 103 -10.85 44.04 3.58
C ASP A 103 -9.46 43.40 3.66
N LEU A 104 -9.29 42.35 4.48
CA LEU A 104 -8.03 41.61 4.58
C LEU A 104 -7.59 41.16 3.19
N THR A 105 -6.39 41.55 2.77
CA THR A 105 -5.86 41.20 1.45
C THR A 105 -5.03 39.91 1.49
N LEU A 106 -4.83 39.29 0.32
CA LEU A 106 -4.02 38.07 0.19
C LEU A 106 -2.56 38.30 0.62
N ASP A 107 -2.02 39.48 0.33
CA ASP A 107 -0.63 39.83 0.64
C ASP A 107 -0.43 40.11 2.13
N GLU A 108 -1.41 40.74 2.78
CA GLU A 108 -1.43 40.89 4.24
C GLU A 108 -1.48 39.52 4.94
N LEU A 109 -2.30 38.59 4.45
CA LEU A 109 -2.41 37.24 4.99
C LEU A 109 -1.10 36.45 4.80
N LYS A 110 -0.51 36.48 3.61
CA LYS A 110 0.78 35.82 3.32
C LYS A 110 1.89 36.37 4.22
N SER A 111 1.91 37.69 4.43
CA SER A 111 2.89 38.36 5.29
C SER A 111 2.72 37.97 6.75
N ALA A 112 1.47 37.91 7.24
CA ALA A 112 1.15 37.47 8.59
C ALA A 112 1.52 35.99 8.83
N ALA A 113 1.18 35.10 7.89
CA ALA A 113 1.50 33.67 7.96
C ALA A 113 3.01 33.40 8.00
N ARG A 114 3.81 34.15 7.23
CA ARG A 114 5.28 34.07 7.28
C ARG A 114 5.84 34.58 8.61
N ARG A 115 5.27 35.67 9.15
CA ARG A 115 5.67 36.22 10.45
C ARG A 115 5.38 35.25 11.60
N GLU A 116 4.23 34.58 11.56
CA GLU A 116 3.84 33.56 12.54
C GLU A 116 4.74 32.32 12.44
N HIS A 117 5.13 31.92 11.24
CA HIS A 117 6.04 30.78 11.01
C HIS A 117 7.50 31.05 11.42
N LEU A 118 7.99 32.28 11.23
CA LEU A 118 9.34 32.69 11.63
C LEU A 118 9.45 33.09 13.12
N GLY A 119 8.32 33.39 13.78
CA GLY A 119 8.26 33.90 15.15
C GLY A 119 7.93 32.87 16.23
N GLY A 120 7.99 31.56 15.93
CA GLY A 120 7.60 30.47 16.82
C GLY A 120 8.55 30.17 18.00
N GLY A 121 9.16 31.19 18.59
CA GLY A 121 9.98 31.08 19.80
C GLY A 121 10.02 32.41 20.55
N GLY A 122 9.34 32.47 21.69
CA GLY A 122 9.45 33.57 22.66
C GLY A 122 8.32 34.60 22.57
N GLY A 123 7.61 34.77 23.68
CA GLY A 123 6.58 35.79 23.83
C GLY A 123 7.14 37.21 23.90
N ALA A 124 6.22 38.13 23.58
CA ALA A 124 6.20 39.55 23.94
C ALA A 124 7.47 40.38 23.69
N ASP A 125 7.43 41.21 22.65
CA ASP A 125 7.50 42.64 22.91
C ASP A 125 6.69 43.45 21.91
N ARG A 126 6.05 44.51 22.43
CA ARG A 126 5.06 45.35 21.78
C ARG A 126 5.61 46.78 21.82
N ALA A 127 5.67 47.45 20.67
CA ALA A 127 5.79 48.92 20.58
C ALA A 127 4.68 49.39 19.62
N ALA A 128 3.58 49.91 20.19
CA ALA A 128 3.17 51.34 20.21
C ALA A 128 2.33 51.70 18.95
N SER A 129 1.13 52.29 19.02
CA SER A 129 0.59 53.27 19.96
C SER A 129 -0.93 53.15 20.21
N ASP A 130 -1.36 53.80 21.32
CA ASP A 130 -2.66 54.42 21.67
C ASP A 130 -3.98 53.62 21.56
N GLY A 131 -4.88 53.58 22.55
CA GLY A 131 -4.96 54.24 23.85
C GLY A 131 -6.35 53.97 24.49
N VAL A 132 -6.40 54.09 25.82
CA VAL A 132 -7.58 54.31 26.71
C VAL A 132 -8.35 53.09 27.28
N GLY A 133 -8.28 52.95 28.62
CA GLY A 133 -9.32 52.43 29.54
C GLY A 133 -9.20 50.95 29.95
N SER A 134 -8.45 50.55 31.00
CA SER A 134 -8.68 50.67 32.45
C SER A 134 -9.95 49.99 33.01
N MET A 135 -9.82 48.77 33.55
CA MET A 135 -9.93 48.43 34.99
C MET A 135 -9.90 46.91 35.22
N SER A 136 -8.93 46.46 36.04
CA SER A 136 -9.07 45.57 37.22
C SER A 136 -9.59 44.12 37.02
N ASP A 137 -9.10 43.04 37.65
CA ASP A 137 -7.97 42.77 38.56
C ASP A 137 -7.94 41.22 38.85
N LEU A 138 -6.87 40.77 39.55
CA LEU A 138 -6.69 39.49 40.28
C LEU A 138 -6.33 38.21 39.48
N ARG A 139 -5.03 37.85 39.39
CA ARG A 139 -4.23 36.97 40.31
C ARG A 139 -4.68 35.48 40.25
N VAL A 140 -3.81 34.47 40.09
CA VAL A 140 -2.69 34.07 40.97
C VAL A 140 -1.66 33.21 40.22
N SER A 141 -0.41 33.39 40.62
CA SER A 141 0.87 32.91 40.10
C SER A 141 1.20 31.41 40.30
N SER A 142 2.09 30.92 39.45
CA SER A 142 3.10 29.88 39.79
C SER A 142 4.25 30.49 40.62
N PRO A 143 5.00 29.68 41.39
CA PRO A 143 6.42 29.91 41.67
C PRO A 143 7.26 29.09 40.66
N ALA A 144 8.15 29.61 39.82
CA ALA A 144 9.34 30.45 40.01
C ALA A 144 10.43 29.81 40.88
N ALA A 145 11.57 29.49 40.28
CA ALA A 145 12.86 30.08 40.66
C ALA A 145 13.96 29.67 39.66
N ALA A 146 14.71 30.68 39.23
CA ALA A 146 15.80 30.65 38.28
C ALA A 146 17.12 31.00 38.99
N GLY A 147 18.24 30.69 38.33
CA GLY A 147 19.51 31.41 38.39
C GLY A 147 20.59 30.78 39.27
N ILE A 148 21.89 31.00 39.05
CA ILE A 148 22.67 31.78 38.08
C ILE A 148 24.13 31.21 38.13
N VAL A 149 24.82 31.37 37.00
CA VAL A 149 26.25 31.23 36.61
C VAL A 149 27.37 31.39 37.69
N GLY A 150 28.47 30.63 37.52
CA GLY A 150 29.83 30.91 38.06
C GLY A 150 30.91 29.88 37.66
N LEU A 151 32.09 30.36 37.23
CA LEU A 151 33.21 29.66 36.54
C LEU A 151 34.29 29.01 37.43
N ALA A 152 34.82 27.86 36.97
CA ALA A 152 36.20 27.28 36.99
C ALA A 152 37.12 27.30 38.24
N LYS A 153 37.64 26.12 38.66
CA LYS A 153 39.06 25.66 38.51
C LYS A 153 39.32 24.25 39.11
N ASP A 154 40.41 23.64 38.65
CA ASP A 154 40.93 22.25 38.72
C ASP A 154 41.18 21.62 40.12
N GLU A 155 41.13 20.27 40.22
CA GLU A 155 42.26 19.38 40.55
C GLU A 155 41.89 17.87 40.68
N GLU A 156 42.90 17.03 40.49
CA GLU A 156 42.98 15.57 40.31
C GLU A 156 42.72 14.65 41.54
N ASP A 157 42.47 13.37 41.22
CA ASP A 157 42.76 12.12 41.95
C ASP A 157 42.46 11.96 43.45
N ASP A 158 41.57 11.01 43.78
CA ASP A 158 41.88 10.00 44.79
C ASP A 158 41.08 8.69 44.57
N ALA A 159 41.75 7.60 44.88
CA ALA A 159 41.45 6.24 44.52
C ALA A 159 40.55 5.51 45.54
N SER A 160 40.13 4.30 45.13
CA SER A 160 40.04 3.11 46.01
C SER A 160 38.92 3.04 47.07
N ARG A 161 37.84 2.28 46.80
CA ARG A 161 37.66 0.85 47.19
C ARG A 161 36.18 0.38 47.22
N PRO A 162 35.94 -0.95 47.17
CA PRO A 162 34.72 -1.58 46.67
C PRO A 162 33.78 -2.12 47.76
N ALA A 163 32.51 -2.32 47.42
CA ALA A 163 31.59 -3.14 48.20
C ALA A 163 31.17 -4.41 47.43
N LYS A 164 31.24 -5.52 48.16
CA LYS A 164 31.25 -6.92 47.74
C LYS A 164 29.90 -7.41 47.20
N ARG A 165 30.00 -8.19 46.11
CA ARG A 165 29.33 -9.47 45.82
C ARG A 165 28.07 -9.83 46.63
N SER A 166 26.97 -10.06 45.91
CA SER A 166 26.12 -11.23 46.12
C SER A 166 26.26 -12.15 44.90
N ARG A 167 26.65 -13.40 45.16
CA ARG A 167 27.03 -14.45 44.22
C ARG A 167 26.08 -15.64 44.43
N TRP A 168 25.02 -15.72 43.63
CA TRP A 168 24.14 -16.87 43.36
C TRP A 168 23.39 -16.48 42.07
N ASP A 169 23.46 -17.07 40.88
CA ASP A 169 24.02 -18.31 40.37
C ASP A 169 24.59 -18.03 38.96
N ALA A 170 25.85 -18.41 38.75
CA ALA A 170 26.44 -18.48 37.42
C ALA A 170 25.99 -19.79 36.77
N ARG A 171 24.88 -19.76 36.04
CA ARG A 171 24.65 -20.75 34.98
C ARG A 171 25.23 -20.17 33.71
N ALA A 172 26.33 -20.74 33.24
CA ALA A 172 26.94 -20.36 31.98
C ALA A 172 25.85 -20.39 30.89
N PRO A 173 25.69 -19.33 30.07
CA PRO A 173 24.83 -19.41 28.91
C PRO A 173 25.33 -20.57 28.05
N ALA A 174 24.42 -21.49 27.73
CA ALA A 174 24.68 -22.50 26.72
C ALA A 174 25.18 -21.80 25.44
N PRO A 175 26.10 -22.41 24.66
CA PRO A 175 26.59 -21.80 23.44
C PRO A 175 25.41 -21.52 22.53
N THR A 176 25.01 -20.25 22.47
CA THR A 176 24.08 -19.76 21.48
C THR A 176 24.74 -20.06 20.15
N ALA A 177 24.02 -20.74 19.25
CA ALA A 177 24.46 -20.84 17.88
C ALA A 177 24.49 -19.40 17.34
N ALA A 178 25.65 -18.76 17.43
CA ALA A 178 25.89 -17.47 16.84
C ALA A 178 25.54 -17.63 15.37
N VAL A 179 24.47 -16.98 14.93
CA VAL A 179 24.13 -16.89 13.51
C VAL A 179 25.28 -16.12 12.87
N GLY A 180 26.27 -16.86 12.37
CA GLY A 180 27.44 -16.28 11.74
C GLY A 180 27.00 -15.51 10.50
N ALA A 181 27.77 -14.47 10.14
CA ALA A 181 27.53 -13.69 8.92
C ALA A 181 27.32 -14.59 7.67
N GLY A 182 28.01 -15.72 7.59
CA GLY A 182 27.83 -16.72 6.52
C GLY A 182 26.44 -17.36 6.46
N GLY A 183 25.73 -17.49 7.58
CA GLY A 183 24.34 -17.95 7.62
C GLY A 183 23.37 -16.90 7.06
N ILE A 184 23.60 -15.63 7.39
CA ILE A 184 22.82 -14.50 6.87
C ILE A 184 23.03 -14.36 5.36
N ASP A 185 24.29 -14.42 4.89
CA ASP A 185 24.61 -14.36 3.47
C ASP A 185 24.00 -15.52 2.67
N THR A 186 23.95 -16.71 3.27
CA THR A 186 23.32 -17.88 2.62
C THR A 186 21.82 -17.68 2.48
N ILE A 187 21.14 -17.21 3.53
CA ILE A 187 19.70 -16.92 3.49
C ILE A 187 19.41 -15.78 2.52
N ALA A 188 20.21 -14.71 2.53
CA ALA A 188 20.07 -13.59 1.60
C ALA A 188 20.25 -14.04 0.15
N ARG A 189 21.20 -14.94 -0.13
CA ARG A 189 21.43 -15.50 -1.47
C ARG A 189 20.27 -16.40 -1.92
N ILE A 190 19.70 -17.20 -1.01
CA ILE A 190 18.50 -18.00 -1.27
C ILE A 190 17.33 -17.08 -1.60
N LEU A 191 17.09 -16.04 -0.79
CA LEU A 191 16.02 -15.07 -1.03
C LEU A 191 16.22 -14.30 -2.35
N LEU A 192 17.45 -13.93 -2.68
CA LEU A 192 17.79 -13.28 -3.95
C LEU A 192 17.58 -14.22 -5.15
N ALA A 193 17.88 -15.51 -4.99
CA ALA A 193 17.62 -16.50 -6.03
C ALA A 193 16.11 -16.69 -6.23
N SER A 194 15.35 -16.81 -5.14
CA SER A 194 13.89 -16.97 -5.14
C SER A 194 13.14 -15.73 -5.61
N SER A 195 13.71 -14.53 -5.48
CA SER A 195 13.08 -13.28 -5.94
C SER A 195 13.27 -13.00 -7.43
N ARG A 196 14.26 -13.63 -8.08
CA ARG A 196 14.55 -13.40 -9.50
C ARG A 196 13.55 -14.12 -10.40
N ASN A 197 13.28 -15.40 -10.13
CA ASN A 197 12.43 -16.24 -10.98
C ASN A 197 11.49 -17.08 -10.12
N VAL A 198 10.24 -17.21 -10.57
CA VAL A 198 9.31 -18.18 -10.01
C VAL A 198 9.68 -19.56 -10.58
N PRO A 199 9.69 -20.63 -9.76
CA PRO A 199 9.99 -21.96 -10.28
C PRO A 199 8.99 -22.37 -11.37
N PRO A 200 9.42 -23.09 -12.42
CA PRO A 200 8.54 -23.51 -13.51
C PRO A 200 7.29 -24.25 -13.04
N GLU A 201 7.39 -25.00 -11.94
CA GLU A 201 6.25 -25.71 -11.34
C GLU A 201 5.17 -24.76 -10.84
N ILE A 202 5.57 -23.65 -10.21
CA ILE A 202 4.63 -22.62 -9.73
C ILE A 202 4.09 -21.79 -10.91
N GLU A 203 4.92 -21.52 -11.93
CA GLU A 203 4.46 -20.86 -13.16
C GLU A 203 3.37 -21.67 -13.86
N MET A 204 3.57 -22.99 -14.03
CA MET A 204 2.58 -23.89 -14.61
C MET A 204 1.26 -23.88 -13.83
N LEU A 205 1.31 -23.82 -12.50
CA LEU A 205 0.10 -23.73 -11.67
C LEU A 205 -0.66 -22.41 -11.89
N TRP A 206 0.06 -21.30 -12.07
CA TRP A 206 -0.55 -20.02 -12.43
C TRP A 206 -1.18 -20.05 -13.83
N PHE A 207 -0.48 -20.63 -14.83
CA PHE A 207 -1.04 -20.80 -16.18
C PHE A 207 -2.31 -21.66 -16.17
N ALA A 208 -2.31 -22.76 -15.40
CA ALA A 208 -3.48 -23.61 -15.24
C ALA A 208 -4.64 -22.86 -14.58
N ARG A 209 -4.36 -22.03 -13.57
CA ARG A 209 -5.36 -21.18 -12.91
C ARG A 209 -5.97 -20.13 -13.83
N ASP A 210 -5.17 -19.52 -14.71
CA ASP A 210 -5.65 -18.50 -15.65
C ASP A 210 -6.44 -19.06 -16.83
N GLY A 211 -6.38 -20.38 -17.09
CA GLY A 211 -7.10 -21.02 -18.18
C GLY A 211 -6.71 -20.51 -19.58
N GLY A 212 -5.47 -20.05 -19.75
CA GLY A 212 -4.99 -19.46 -21.00
C GLY A 212 -5.41 -18.01 -21.24
N GLY A 213 -6.07 -17.36 -20.28
CA GLY A 213 -6.34 -15.93 -20.30
C GLY A 213 -5.09 -15.06 -20.08
N ILE A 214 -5.25 -13.74 -20.17
CA ILE A 214 -4.21 -12.79 -19.78
C ILE A 214 -3.89 -13.01 -18.29
N PRO A 215 -2.60 -13.11 -17.92
CA PRO A 215 -2.19 -13.27 -16.53
C PRO A 215 -2.85 -12.22 -15.63
N SER A 216 -3.46 -12.70 -14.55
CA SER A 216 -4.11 -11.87 -13.54
C SER A 216 -3.21 -11.66 -12.32
N ARG A 217 -3.35 -10.51 -11.64
CA ARG A 217 -2.68 -10.27 -10.36
C ARG A 217 -3.24 -11.27 -9.32
N PRO A 218 -2.42 -11.73 -8.36
CA PRO A 218 -2.90 -12.58 -7.29
C PRO A 218 -3.93 -11.85 -6.42
N GLU A 219 -5.10 -12.46 -6.24
CA GLU A 219 -6.18 -11.94 -5.40
C GLU A 219 -6.57 -12.96 -4.32
N PRO A 220 -6.75 -12.54 -3.06
CA PRO A 220 -6.47 -11.20 -2.53
C PRO A 220 -4.96 -10.95 -2.32
N ALA A 221 -4.54 -9.68 -2.34
CA ALA A 221 -3.19 -9.30 -1.89
C ALA A 221 -2.94 -9.74 -0.44
N LEU A 222 -1.70 -10.15 -0.12
CA LEU A 222 -1.35 -10.54 1.26
C LEU A 222 -1.47 -9.38 2.24
N PHE A 223 -1.07 -8.18 1.82
CA PHE A 223 -1.18 -6.97 2.62
C PHE A 223 -1.97 -5.92 1.85
N ALA A 224 -2.94 -5.29 2.53
CA ALA A 224 -3.63 -4.12 2.04
C ALA A 224 -2.82 -2.84 2.31
N ALA A 225 -3.14 -1.76 1.60
CA ALA A 225 -2.52 -0.44 1.79
C ALA A 225 -2.71 0.14 3.20
N SER A 226 -3.75 -0.29 3.92
CA SER A 226 -3.99 0.13 5.30
C SER A 226 -4.27 -1.06 6.21
N PRO A 227 -3.85 -1.01 7.49
CA PRO A 227 -4.12 -2.08 8.43
C PRO A 227 -5.63 -2.20 8.67
N PRO A 228 -6.19 -3.42 8.66
CA PRO A 228 -7.60 -3.61 8.95
C PRO A 228 -7.90 -3.26 10.41
N LYS A 229 -9.09 -2.74 10.67
CA LYS A 229 -9.59 -2.57 12.04
C LYS A 229 -10.09 -3.94 12.50
N LEU A 230 -9.34 -4.58 13.38
CA LEU A 230 -9.79 -5.80 14.04
C LEU A 230 -10.83 -5.43 15.09
N GLY A 231 -11.99 -6.10 15.07
CA GLY A 231 -12.97 -6.00 16.15
C GLY A 231 -12.41 -6.56 17.47
N ASP A 232 -11.62 -7.63 17.37
CA ASP A 232 -10.89 -8.26 18.47
C ASP A 232 -9.39 -8.31 18.14
N PRO A 233 -8.50 -7.76 18.99
CA PRO A 233 -7.05 -7.77 18.78
C PRO A 233 -6.43 -9.18 18.76
N SER A 234 -7.14 -10.22 19.20
CA SER A 234 -6.73 -11.62 19.03
C SER A 234 -6.80 -12.10 17.58
N GLY A 235 -7.59 -11.45 16.73
CA GLY A 235 -7.82 -11.87 15.34
C GLY A 235 -8.68 -13.13 15.18
N LYS A 236 -9.26 -13.65 16.28
CA LYS A 236 -10.06 -14.90 16.25
C LYS A 236 -11.25 -14.84 15.31
N ASP A 237 -11.88 -13.68 15.16
CA ASP A 237 -13.05 -13.50 14.30
C ASP A 237 -12.69 -13.66 12.80
N LEU A 238 -11.43 -13.43 12.43
CA LEU A 238 -10.94 -13.57 11.06
C LEU A 238 -10.35 -14.95 10.77
N LEU A 239 -9.66 -15.52 11.77
CA LEU A 239 -8.78 -16.69 11.60
C LEU A 239 -9.33 -17.97 12.22
N GLY A 240 -10.34 -17.87 13.08
CA GLY A 240 -10.76 -18.94 13.97
C GLY A 240 -9.86 -19.06 15.20
N ASN A 241 -10.36 -19.77 16.21
CA ASN A 241 -9.74 -19.86 17.54
C ASN A 241 -8.33 -20.47 17.50
N GLU A 242 -8.15 -21.57 16.76
CA GLU A 242 -6.87 -22.30 16.72
C GLU A 242 -5.74 -21.50 16.08
N THR A 243 -5.99 -20.92 14.91
CA THR A 243 -4.98 -20.13 14.19
C THR A 243 -4.63 -18.86 14.95
N ALA A 244 -5.64 -18.16 15.50
CA ALA A 244 -5.43 -16.99 16.34
C ALA A 244 -4.58 -17.33 17.57
N LEU A 245 -4.86 -18.46 18.23
CA LEU A 245 -4.07 -18.92 19.37
C LEU A 245 -2.60 -19.18 19.00
N ARG A 246 -2.34 -19.85 17.86
CA ARG A 246 -0.98 -20.09 17.39
C ARG A 246 -0.23 -18.78 17.10
N ILE A 247 -0.89 -17.80 16.50
CA ILE A 247 -0.29 -16.47 16.25
C ILE A 247 0.01 -15.75 17.55
N LEU A 248 -0.94 -15.74 18.50
CA LEU A 248 -0.73 -15.10 19.80
C LEU A 248 0.46 -15.72 20.54
N ARG A 249 0.59 -17.06 20.53
CA ARG A 249 1.75 -17.75 21.12
C ARG A 249 3.05 -17.32 20.47
N MET A 250 3.13 -17.32 19.14
CA MET A 250 4.30 -16.88 18.41
C MET A 250 4.68 -15.42 18.74
N LEU A 251 3.68 -14.53 18.85
CA LEU A 251 3.93 -13.11 19.10
C LEU A 251 4.36 -12.82 20.55
N THR A 252 4.00 -13.66 21.51
CA THR A 252 4.40 -13.49 22.91
C THR A 252 5.64 -14.30 23.30
N GLU A 253 6.03 -15.27 22.48
CA GLU A 253 7.16 -16.16 22.70
C GLU A 253 8.50 -15.42 22.86
N THR A 254 9.30 -15.92 23.78
CA THR A 254 10.67 -15.47 24.04
C THR A 254 11.65 -16.53 23.57
N THR A 255 12.65 -16.10 22.81
CA THR A 255 13.80 -16.94 22.46
C THR A 255 14.63 -17.30 23.70
N HIS A 256 15.51 -18.29 23.55
CA HIS A 256 16.44 -18.73 24.61
C HIS A 256 17.32 -17.58 25.17
N ASP A 257 17.58 -16.55 24.35
CA ASP A 257 18.34 -15.36 24.72
C ASP A 257 17.49 -14.25 25.37
N GLY A 258 16.22 -14.54 25.68
CA GLY A 258 15.29 -13.57 26.26
C GLY A 258 14.75 -12.53 25.27
N ARG A 259 15.13 -12.58 23.99
CA ARG A 259 14.58 -11.69 22.95
C ARG A 259 13.17 -12.12 22.56
N ARG A 260 12.31 -11.14 22.25
CA ARG A 260 10.91 -11.36 21.84
C ARG A 260 10.86 -11.81 20.38
N LEU A 261 10.43 -13.05 20.15
CA LEU A 261 10.27 -13.60 18.79
C LEU A 261 9.25 -12.78 17.99
N GLY A 262 8.14 -12.41 18.63
CA GLY A 262 7.11 -11.59 18.01
C GLY A 262 7.61 -10.27 17.45
N SER A 263 8.67 -9.68 18.04
CA SER A 263 9.21 -8.42 17.53
C SER A 263 9.85 -8.60 16.15
N ALA A 264 10.66 -9.65 15.98
CA ALA A 264 11.28 -9.99 14.70
C ALA A 264 10.25 -10.43 13.65
N VAL A 265 9.23 -11.20 14.05
CA VAL A 265 8.14 -11.62 13.15
C VAL A 265 7.35 -10.41 12.63
N LEU A 266 7.05 -9.45 13.51
CA LEU A 266 6.33 -8.23 13.10
C LEU A 266 7.18 -7.34 12.19
N GLU A 267 8.50 -7.24 12.41
CA GLU A 267 9.41 -6.56 11.47
C GLU A 267 9.45 -7.24 10.10
N LEU A 268 9.47 -8.58 10.06
CA LEU A 268 9.41 -9.33 8.80
C LEU A 268 8.11 -9.06 8.03
N CYS A 269 6.96 -9.09 8.74
CA CYS A 269 5.67 -8.77 8.14
C CYS A 269 5.61 -7.31 7.64
N HIS A 270 6.17 -6.37 8.40
CA HIS A 270 6.29 -4.97 7.99
C HIS A 270 7.15 -4.82 6.73
N ALA A 271 8.29 -5.50 6.66
CA ALA A 271 9.13 -5.52 5.46
C ALA A 271 8.38 -6.11 4.25
N CYS A 272 7.60 -7.17 4.44
CA CYS A 272 6.77 -7.74 3.37
C CYS A 272 5.71 -6.74 2.87
N TRP A 273 5.04 -6.04 3.78
CA TRP A 273 4.11 -4.97 3.43
C TRP A 273 4.80 -3.83 2.66
N MET A 274 5.98 -3.39 3.10
CA MET A 274 6.76 -2.37 2.38
C MET A 274 7.15 -2.82 0.97
N MET A 275 7.54 -4.09 0.78
CA MET A 275 7.82 -4.62 -0.56
C MET A 275 6.60 -4.54 -1.47
N THR A 276 5.40 -4.82 -0.95
CA THR A 276 4.15 -4.64 -1.70
C THR A 276 3.94 -3.17 -2.07
N ALA A 277 4.09 -2.26 -1.12
CA ALA A 277 3.89 -0.83 -1.38
C ALA A 277 4.87 -0.28 -2.44
N LEU A 278 6.16 -0.65 -2.35
CA LEU A 278 7.17 -0.25 -3.34
C LEU A 278 6.87 -0.81 -4.74
N LYS A 279 6.42 -2.07 -4.82
CA LYS A 279 6.04 -2.68 -6.11
C LYS A 279 4.76 -2.06 -6.68
N GLU A 280 3.80 -1.69 -5.84
CA GLU A 280 2.61 -0.94 -6.27
C GLU A 280 2.97 0.44 -6.82
N GLU A 281 3.89 1.15 -6.17
CA GLU A 281 4.39 2.44 -6.66
C GLU A 281 5.14 2.31 -7.99
N GLU A 282 6.04 1.33 -8.12
CA GLU A 282 6.76 1.03 -9.37
C GLU A 282 5.77 0.79 -10.52
N VAL A 283 4.75 -0.01 -10.28
CA VAL A 283 3.73 -0.36 -11.27
C VAL A 283 2.84 0.82 -11.63
N ALA A 284 2.43 1.63 -10.64
CA ALA A 284 1.65 2.84 -10.90
C ALA A 284 2.40 3.81 -11.82
N ARG A 285 3.71 4.00 -11.60
CA ARG A 285 4.57 4.83 -12.46
C ARG A 285 4.70 4.24 -13.88
N ALA A 286 4.87 2.93 -13.99
CA ALA A 286 4.96 2.26 -15.30
C ALA A 286 3.65 2.40 -16.11
N GLN A 287 2.49 2.24 -15.46
CA GLN A 287 1.18 2.42 -16.07
C GLN A 287 0.95 3.89 -16.48
N GLU A 288 1.28 4.84 -15.61
CA GLU A 288 1.17 6.26 -15.96
C GLU A 288 2.06 6.62 -17.14
N SER A 289 3.29 6.09 -17.19
CA SER A 289 4.23 6.35 -18.28
C SER A 289 3.72 5.81 -19.62
N ILE A 290 3.13 4.62 -19.67
CA ILE A 290 2.63 4.06 -20.94
C ILE A 290 1.37 4.80 -21.40
N GLU A 291 0.46 5.17 -20.48
CA GLU A 291 -0.74 5.92 -20.86
C GLU A 291 -0.39 7.32 -21.36
N LYS A 292 0.55 8.03 -20.71
CA LYS A 292 1.06 9.31 -21.22
C LYS A 292 1.63 9.19 -22.62
N LYS A 293 2.39 8.13 -22.88
CA LYS A 293 2.96 7.87 -24.21
C LYS A 293 1.86 7.61 -25.24
N ILE A 294 0.90 6.72 -24.94
CA ILE A 294 -0.21 6.41 -25.85
C ILE A 294 -1.04 7.67 -26.16
N ILE A 295 -1.30 8.52 -25.17
CA ILE A 295 -2.02 9.78 -25.37
C ILE A 295 -1.24 10.71 -26.30
N ALA A 296 0.06 10.92 -26.04
CA ALA A 296 0.90 11.78 -26.88
C ALA A 296 1.03 11.26 -28.32
N ASP A 297 1.22 9.94 -28.49
CA ASP A 297 1.29 9.31 -29.80
C ASP A 297 -0.05 9.42 -30.55
N LYS A 298 -1.18 9.34 -29.83
CA LYS A 298 -2.52 9.51 -30.40
C LYS A 298 -2.77 10.94 -30.88
N GLU A 299 -2.37 11.94 -30.09
CA GLU A 299 -2.47 13.36 -30.45
C GLU A 299 -1.62 13.67 -31.69
N ALA A 300 -0.39 13.15 -31.74
CA ALA A 300 0.50 13.29 -32.89
C ALA A 300 -0.09 12.65 -34.15
N LEU A 301 -0.64 11.42 -34.02
CA LEU A 301 -1.32 10.74 -35.11
C LEU A 301 -2.54 11.55 -35.59
N GLN A 302 -3.39 12.03 -34.68
CA GLN A 302 -4.56 12.83 -35.04
C GLN A 302 -4.17 14.09 -35.82
N SER A 303 -3.14 14.81 -35.36
CA SER A 303 -2.63 15.99 -36.05
C SER A 303 -2.14 15.69 -37.47
N ASP A 304 -1.47 14.55 -37.67
CA ASP A 304 -0.99 14.13 -38.98
C ASP A 304 -2.15 13.73 -39.91
N LEU A 305 -3.14 12.98 -39.39
CA LEU A 305 -4.35 12.59 -40.11
C LEU A 305 -5.18 13.82 -40.53
N ASP A 306 -5.32 14.81 -39.66
CA ASP A 306 -6.02 16.07 -39.94
C ASP A 306 -5.30 16.87 -41.03
N THR A 307 -3.97 16.92 -40.97
CA THR A 307 -3.13 17.56 -42.00
C THR A 307 -3.30 16.88 -43.35
N ARG A 308 -3.30 15.54 -43.38
CA ARG A 308 -3.55 14.74 -44.59
C ARG A 308 -4.94 15.01 -45.17
N ALA A 309 -5.97 15.08 -44.34
CA ALA A 309 -7.32 15.38 -44.78
C ALA A 309 -7.42 16.81 -45.36
N ALA A 310 -6.76 17.80 -44.75
CA ALA A 310 -6.80 19.19 -45.19
C ALA A 310 -6.23 19.41 -46.61
N VAL A 311 -5.25 18.60 -47.03
CA VAL A 311 -4.59 18.71 -48.35
C VAL A 311 -5.15 17.76 -49.41
N ALA A 312 -6.10 16.88 -49.05
CA ALA A 312 -6.56 15.79 -49.91
C ALA A 312 -7.37 16.22 -51.15
N GLY A 313 -7.98 17.42 -51.13
CA GLY A 313 -8.76 17.96 -52.25
C GLY A 313 -9.86 16.98 -52.73
N GLY A 314 -9.84 16.65 -54.02
CA GLY A 314 -10.82 15.73 -54.63
C GLY A 314 -10.73 14.27 -54.16
N ALA A 315 -9.65 13.89 -53.46
CA ALA A 315 -9.45 12.54 -52.93
C ALA A 315 -9.86 12.39 -51.45
N LEU A 316 -10.53 13.39 -50.87
CA LEU A 316 -10.84 13.46 -49.43
C LEU A 316 -11.49 12.19 -48.88
N ALA A 317 -12.47 11.61 -49.59
CA ALA A 317 -13.16 10.41 -49.14
C ALA A 317 -12.22 9.18 -48.98
N ALA A 318 -11.29 9.01 -49.92
CA ALA A 318 -10.31 7.93 -49.86
C ALA A 318 -9.29 8.15 -48.71
N VAL A 319 -8.89 9.40 -48.49
CA VAL A 319 -8.00 9.78 -47.38
C VAL A 319 -8.67 9.57 -46.03
N GLN A 320 -9.95 9.94 -45.88
CA GLN A 320 -10.70 9.70 -44.64
C GLN A 320 -10.82 8.22 -44.32
N GLN A 321 -11.14 7.38 -45.32
CA GLN A 321 -11.18 5.93 -45.12
C GLN A 321 -9.82 5.34 -44.71
N ALA A 322 -8.72 5.83 -45.29
CA ALA A 322 -7.37 5.44 -44.90
C ALA A 322 -7.05 5.88 -43.46
N ASN A 323 -7.46 7.10 -43.09
CA ASN A 323 -7.25 7.65 -41.76
C ASN A 323 -8.01 6.86 -40.68
N GLU A 324 -9.26 6.49 -40.94
CA GLU A 324 -10.06 5.65 -40.04
C GLU A 324 -9.40 4.29 -39.81
N LYS A 325 -8.90 3.67 -40.89
CA LYS A 325 -8.18 2.40 -40.80
C LYS A 325 -6.92 2.53 -39.95
N GLU A 326 -6.12 3.57 -40.18
CA GLU A 326 -4.91 3.84 -39.41
C GLU A 326 -5.20 4.11 -37.93
N MET A 327 -6.24 4.87 -37.62
CA MET A 327 -6.69 5.09 -36.25
C MET A 327 -7.12 3.78 -35.57
N SER A 328 -7.87 2.92 -36.26
CA SER A 328 -8.24 1.60 -35.71
C SER A 328 -7.02 0.70 -35.45
N LEU A 329 -6.00 0.76 -36.31
CA LEU A 329 -4.76 0.02 -36.14
C LEU A 329 -3.98 0.54 -34.93
N PHE A 330 -3.95 1.86 -34.75
CA PHE A 330 -3.35 2.50 -33.59
C PHE A 330 -4.05 2.10 -32.29
N ASP A 331 -5.39 2.12 -32.26
CA ASP A 331 -6.16 1.73 -31.08
C ASP A 331 -5.91 0.24 -30.73
N ALA A 332 -5.89 -0.66 -31.73
CA ALA A 332 -5.55 -2.07 -31.52
C ALA A 332 -4.11 -2.27 -31.01
N GLN A 333 -3.14 -1.52 -31.55
CA GLN A 333 -1.75 -1.56 -31.08
C GLN A 333 -1.63 -1.03 -29.64
N SER A 334 -2.35 0.03 -29.31
CA SER A 334 -2.39 0.62 -27.97
C SER A 334 -2.98 -0.36 -26.96
N GLU A 335 -4.07 -1.06 -27.31
CA GLU A 335 -4.65 -2.11 -26.49
C GLU A 335 -3.68 -3.27 -26.27
N ALA A 336 -2.96 -3.71 -27.32
CA ALA A 336 -1.94 -4.74 -27.21
C ALA A 336 -0.80 -4.32 -26.25
N GLN A 337 -0.34 -3.06 -26.32
CA GLN A 337 0.66 -2.53 -25.40
C GLN A 337 0.15 -2.51 -23.94
N ARG A 338 -1.09 -2.08 -23.71
CA ARG A 338 -1.72 -2.13 -22.37
C ARG A 338 -1.77 -3.56 -21.83
N ASN A 339 -2.22 -4.50 -22.65
CA ASN A 339 -2.30 -5.92 -22.27
C ASN A 339 -0.91 -6.51 -21.98
N GLN A 340 0.12 -6.13 -22.74
CA GLN A 340 1.50 -6.53 -22.46
C GLN A 340 1.98 -6.02 -21.10
N VAL A 341 1.72 -4.74 -20.78
CA VAL A 341 2.07 -4.13 -19.49
C VAL A 341 1.30 -4.81 -18.35
N LEU A 342 0.00 -5.05 -18.50
CA LEU A 342 -0.81 -5.75 -17.49
C LEU A 342 -0.32 -7.18 -17.23
N SER A 343 0.02 -7.92 -18.29
CA SER A 343 0.62 -9.26 -18.18
C SER A 343 1.95 -9.22 -17.41
N SER A 344 2.83 -8.26 -17.75
CA SER A 344 4.11 -8.08 -17.05
C SER A 344 3.89 -7.76 -15.56
N ILE A 345 2.95 -6.86 -15.25
CA ILE A 345 2.60 -6.49 -13.88
C ILE A 345 2.09 -7.70 -13.10
N ALA A 346 1.19 -8.50 -13.70
CA ALA A 346 0.65 -9.69 -13.06
C ALA A 346 1.76 -10.66 -12.66
N TRP A 347 2.73 -10.91 -13.55
CA TRP A 347 3.89 -11.76 -13.24
C TRP A 347 4.79 -11.19 -12.15
N GLU A 348 5.03 -9.89 -12.14
CA GLU A 348 5.80 -9.25 -11.06
C GLU A 348 5.12 -9.41 -9.70
N PHE A 349 3.79 -9.27 -9.63
CA PHE A 349 3.05 -9.54 -8.37
C PHE A 349 3.01 -11.01 -7.99
N ARG A 350 3.02 -11.94 -8.96
CA ARG A 350 3.15 -13.39 -8.67
C ARG A 350 4.52 -13.73 -8.08
N LYS A 351 5.60 -13.15 -8.63
CA LYS A 351 6.97 -13.27 -8.06
C LYS A 351 7.05 -12.71 -6.66
N LEU A 352 6.44 -11.54 -6.43
CA LEU A 352 6.38 -10.92 -5.11
C LEU A 352 5.63 -11.82 -4.11
N LEU A 353 4.44 -12.30 -4.48
CA LEU A 353 3.66 -13.22 -3.64
C LEU A 353 4.46 -14.48 -3.29
N TYR A 354 5.09 -15.10 -4.29
CA TYR A 354 5.93 -16.28 -4.11
C TYR A 354 7.06 -16.02 -3.10
N THR A 355 7.78 -14.90 -3.25
CA THR A 355 8.86 -14.50 -2.35
C THR A 355 8.36 -14.29 -0.93
N GLN A 356 7.24 -13.57 -0.77
CA GLN A 356 6.61 -13.34 0.54
C GLN A 356 6.17 -14.66 1.19
N GLN A 357 5.54 -15.56 0.43
CA GLN A 357 5.14 -16.88 0.93
C GLN A 357 6.34 -17.69 1.43
N ILE A 358 7.48 -17.68 0.73
CA ILE A 358 8.71 -18.34 1.20
C ILE A 358 9.18 -17.72 2.52
N MET A 359 9.29 -16.40 2.58
CA MET A 359 9.78 -15.70 3.77
C MET A 359 8.93 -16.00 5.00
N LEU A 360 7.60 -15.92 4.84
CA LEU A 360 6.64 -16.14 5.91
C LEU A 360 6.53 -17.62 6.31
N THR A 361 6.69 -18.55 5.35
CA THR A 361 6.80 -20.00 5.62
C THR A 361 8.08 -20.32 6.41
N ASN A 362 9.22 -19.75 6.01
CA ASN A 362 10.50 -19.95 6.71
C ASN A 362 10.47 -19.39 8.13
N ALA A 363 9.72 -18.31 8.35
CA ALA A 363 9.43 -17.77 9.68
C ALA A 363 8.38 -18.58 10.47
N LYS A 364 7.85 -19.67 9.88
CA LYS A 364 6.88 -20.59 10.47
C LYS A 364 5.56 -19.91 10.87
N ILE A 365 5.17 -18.85 10.15
CA ILE A 365 3.95 -18.12 10.47
C ILE A 365 2.74 -19.03 10.25
N PRO A 366 1.81 -19.16 11.22
CA PRO A 366 0.64 -20.02 11.08
C PRO A 366 -0.18 -19.66 9.84
N GLY A 367 -0.55 -20.66 9.02
CA GLY A 367 -1.25 -20.47 7.76
C GLY A 367 -0.34 -20.34 6.52
N PHE A 368 0.98 -20.40 6.71
CA PHE A 368 1.97 -20.46 5.65
C PHE A 368 2.66 -21.83 5.64
N ASP A 369 2.16 -22.74 4.82
CA ASP A 369 2.69 -24.10 4.65
C ASP A 369 3.59 -24.24 3.40
N GLY A 370 3.93 -23.11 2.77
CA GLY A 370 4.72 -23.05 1.54
C GLY A 370 4.11 -22.13 0.48
N PRO A 371 4.81 -21.97 -0.65
CA PRO A 371 4.29 -21.26 -1.81
C PRO A 371 3.05 -21.95 -2.36
N THR A 372 2.02 -21.17 -2.69
CA THR A 372 0.74 -21.70 -3.17
C THR A 372 0.06 -20.73 -4.12
N VAL A 373 -0.62 -21.28 -5.13
CA VAL A 373 -1.49 -20.54 -6.04
C VAL A 373 -2.98 -20.73 -5.71
N ASP A 374 -3.30 -21.56 -4.70
CA ASP A 374 -4.67 -21.86 -4.33
C ASP A 374 -5.35 -20.63 -3.71
N SER A 375 -6.53 -20.27 -4.24
CA SER A 375 -7.23 -19.06 -3.84
C SER A 375 -7.69 -19.10 -2.38
N ALA A 376 -8.08 -20.27 -1.86
CA ALA A 376 -8.53 -20.39 -0.48
C ALA A 376 -7.35 -20.26 0.50
N ALA A 377 -6.21 -20.86 0.17
CA ALA A 377 -4.96 -20.72 0.92
C ALA A 377 -4.46 -19.26 0.89
N ILE A 378 -4.44 -18.60 -0.26
CA ILE A 378 -4.06 -17.18 -0.37
C ILE A 378 -5.02 -16.30 0.45
N ALA A 379 -6.32 -16.58 0.44
CA ALA A 379 -7.30 -15.86 1.26
C ALA A 379 -7.09 -16.06 2.77
N LEU A 380 -6.64 -17.26 3.21
CA LEU A 380 -6.23 -17.47 4.60
C LEU A 380 -4.95 -16.68 4.92
N GLN A 381 -3.93 -16.76 4.08
CA GLN A 381 -2.66 -16.05 4.23
C GLN A 381 -2.87 -14.53 4.31
N SER A 382 -3.73 -13.96 3.46
CA SER A 382 -4.10 -12.55 3.49
C SER A 382 -4.79 -12.15 4.80
N ARG A 383 -5.65 -13.01 5.36
CA ARG A 383 -6.25 -12.77 6.69
C ARG A 383 -5.22 -12.86 7.82
N VAL A 384 -4.24 -13.75 7.73
CA VAL A 384 -3.14 -13.84 8.71
C VAL A 384 -2.29 -12.58 8.65
N CYS A 385 -1.87 -12.18 7.46
CA CYS A 385 -1.12 -10.95 7.22
C CYS A 385 -1.90 -9.71 7.67
N SER A 386 -3.22 -9.70 7.50
CA SER A 386 -4.11 -8.66 8.03
C SER A 386 -4.01 -8.51 9.55
N VAL A 387 -4.03 -9.63 10.29
CA VAL A 387 -3.86 -9.60 11.76
C VAL A 387 -2.46 -9.12 12.15
N MET A 388 -1.42 -9.62 11.46
CA MET A 388 -0.04 -9.18 11.68
C MET A 388 0.14 -7.68 11.37
N HIS A 389 -0.51 -7.20 10.33
CA HIS A 389 -0.50 -5.80 9.91
C HIS A 389 -1.05 -4.89 11.01
N SER A 390 -2.22 -5.24 11.55
CA SER A 390 -2.79 -4.50 12.69
C SER A 390 -1.92 -4.57 13.94
N ALA A 391 -1.29 -5.73 14.20
CA ALA A 391 -0.43 -5.93 15.37
C ALA A 391 0.84 -5.06 15.34
N PHE A 392 1.56 -4.99 14.21
CA PHE A 392 2.77 -4.16 14.16
C PHE A 392 2.44 -2.65 14.23
N TYR A 393 1.33 -2.21 13.63
CA TYR A 393 0.85 -0.82 13.77
C TYR A 393 0.48 -0.50 15.21
N LEU A 394 -0.21 -1.41 15.89
CA LEU A 394 -0.58 -1.21 17.28
C LEU A 394 0.65 -1.15 18.18
N ARG A 395 1.62 -2.07 17.98
CA ARG A 395 2.92 -2.07 18.65
C ARG A 395 3.63 -0.74 18.50
N ALA A 396 3.69 -0.18 17.29
CA ALA A 396 4.31 1.12 17.03
C ALA A 396 3.63 2.26 17.80
N ARG A 397 2.31 2.18 18.05
CA ARG A 397 1.54 3.19 18.78
C ARG A 397 1.65 3.09 20.30
N VAL A 398 1.59 1.88 20.85
CA VAL A 398 1.49 1.67 22.31
C VAL A 398 2.81 1.26 22.97
N GLY A 399 3.83 0.98 22.17
CA GLY A 399 5.11 0.45 22.60
C GLY A 399 5.10 -1.08 22.79
N GLU A 400 6.28 -1.69 22.70
CA GLU A 400 6.45 -3.14 22.72
C GLU A 400 5.93 -3.77 24.02
N THR A 401 6.29 -3.23 25.18
CA THR A 401 5.89 -3.79 26.49
C THR A 401 4.37 -3.80 26.66
N SER A 402 3.71 -2.68 26.34
CA SER A 402 2.24 -2.56 26.43
C SER A 402 1.55 -3.51 25.46
N HIS A 403 2.08 -3.63 24.24
CA HIS A 403 1.55 -4.53 23.22
C HIS A 403 1.65 -5.99 23.66
N VAL A 404 2.82 -6.44 24.14
CA VAL A 404 3.02 -7.81 24.62
C VAL A 404 2.13 -8.12 25.82
N ASN A 405 1.98 -7.18 26.78
CA ASN A 405 1.07 -7.35 27.90
C ASN A 405 -0.39 -7.50 27.46
N MET A 406 -0.81 -6.74 26.46
CA MET A 406 -2.14 -6.90 25.86
C MET A 406 -2.29 -8.26 25.18
N LEU A 407 -1.31 -8.69 24.37
CA LEU A 407 -1.35 -9.99 23.69
C LEU A 407 -1.38 -11.16 24.68
N ASN A 408 -0.63 -11.10 25.78
CA ASN A 408 -0.68 -12.11 26.85
C ASN A 408 -2.06 -12.22 27.49
N LYS A 409 -2.75 -11.10 27.73
CA LYS A 409 -4.14 -11.12 28.24
C LYS A 409 -5.10 -11.77 27.23
N GLN A 410 -4.92 -11.50 25.93
CA GLN A 410 -5.72 -12.13 24.88
C GLN A 410 -5.42 -13.63 24.76
N LEU A 411 -4.16 -14.01 24.89
CA LEU A 411 -3.71 -15.40 24.92
C LEU A 411 -4.41 -16.17 26.06
N GLU A 412 -4.31 -15.67 27.29
CA GLU A 412 -4.94 -16.29 28.47
C GLU A 412 -6.46 -16.41 28.32
N SER A 413 -7.11 -15.35 27.83
CA SER A 413 -8.55 -15.33 27.57
C SER A 413 -8.97 -16.38 26.55
N LEU A 414 -8.25 -16.45 25.42
CA LEU A 414 -8.55 -17.39 24.34
C LEU A 414 -8.27 -18.84 24.74
N GLU A 415 -7.17 -19.10 25.47
CA GLU A 415 -6.86 -20.42 26.01
C GLU A 415 -7.93 -20.89 27.00
N LYS A 416 -8.40 -20.01 27.88
CA LYS A 416 -9.50 -20.33 28.81
C LYS A 416 -10.78 -20.65 28.05
N PHE A 417 -11.12 -19.84 27.04
CA PHE A 417 -12.30 -20.05 26.21
C PHE A 417 -12.27 -21.42 25.53
N ILE A 418 -11.19 -21.76 24.82
CA ILE A 418 -11.04 -23.06 24.14
C ILE A 418 -11.14 -24.22 25.13
N ARG A 419 -10.47 -24.14 26.28
CA ARG A 419 -10.55 -25.19 27.32
C ARG A 419 -11.97 -25.37 27.87
N THR A 420 -12.75 -24.29 28.00
CA THR A 420 -14.14 -24.39 28.44
C THR A 420 -15.06 -24.98 27.38
N THR A 421 -14.88 -24.61 26.10
CA THR A 421 -15.71 -25.14 25.01
C THR A 421 -15.51 -26.64 24.80
N VAL A 422 -14.25 -27.14 24.89
CA VAL A 422 -13.92 -28.56 24.76
C VAL A 422 -14.47 -29.42 25.92
N LYS A 423 -14.71 -28.83 27.10
CA LYS A 423 -15.29 -29.56 28.25
C LYS A 423 -16.81 -29.70 28.19
N THR A 424 -17.48 -29.07 27.23
CA THR A 424 -18.95 -29.00 27.14
C THR A 424 -19.54 -29.77 25.95
N GLU A 425 -18.82 -30.71 25.34
CA GLU A 425 -19.49 -31.76 24.54
C GLU A 425 -19.93 -32.91 25.46
N PRO A 426 -21.23 -33.15 25.68
CA PRO A 426 -21.69 -34.34 26.36
C PRO A 426 -21.79 -35.51 25.37
N VAL A 427 -21.09 -36.58 25.72
CA VAL A 427 -21.37 -37.96 25.31
C VAL A 427 -22.74 -38.38 25.86
N ASP A 428 -23.53 -39.03 25.00
CA ASP A 428 -24.75 -39.82 25.25
C ASP A 428 -25.99 -39.13 25.83
N GLN A 429 -27.02 -39.02 24.98
CA GLN A 429 -28.42 -38.98 25.41
C GLN A 429 -29.19 -40.12 24.73
N GLN A 430 -29.07 -41.31 25.32
CA GLN A 430 -29.84 -42.49 24.95
C GLN A 430 -31.09 -42.60 25.84
N SER A 431 -32.24 -42.46 25.19
CA SER A 431 -33.56 -43.08 25.45
C SER A 431 -34.14 -43.21 26.86
N ASN A 432 -35.33 -42.62 27.06
CA ASN A 432 -36.48 -43.37 27.60
C ASN A 432 -37.82 -42.84 27.00
N HIS A 433 -38.58 -43.74 26.38
CA HIS A 433 -39.92 -43.56 25.76
C HIS A 433 -41.01 -43.29 26.82
N ALA A 434 -42.20 -42.73 26.53
CA ALA A 434 -43.25 -43.12 25.56
C ALA A 434 -44.42 -42.06 25.51
N PRO A 435 -45.61 -42.31 24.90
CA PRO A 435 -45.91 -42.30 23.45
C PRO A 435 -47.15 -41.44 23.03
N ILE A 436 -47.42 -41.35 21.70
CA ILE A 436 -48.71 -41.03 20.99
C ILE A 436 -48.96 -39.54 20.62
N PRO A 437 -49.66 -39.16 19.50
CA PRO A 437 -49.98 -39.84 18.21
C PRO A 437 -49.52 -39.08 16.93
N LEU A 438 -49.51 -39.83 15.83
CA LEU A 438 -49.47 -39.34 14.44
C LEU A 438 -50.66 -38.40 14.10
N GLN A 439 -50.36 -37.24 13.54
CA GLN A 439 -51.28 -36.51 12.67
C GLN A 439 -50.58 -36.21 11.35
N GLN A 440 -51.01 -36.94 10.32
CA GLN A 440 -50.67 -36.69 8.93
C GLN A 440 -51.33 -35.38 8.47
N GLN A 441 -50.58 -34.50 7.81
CA GLN A 441 -51.11 -33.64 6.76
C GLN A 441 -50.16 -33.59 5.55
N PRO A 442 -50.72 -33.57 4.32
CA PRO A 442 -49.97 -33.77 3.08
C PRO A 442 -49.38 -32.46 2.53
N LEU A 443 -48.11 -32.49 2.11
CA LEU A 443 -47.53 -31.45 1.26
C LEU A 443 -47.81 -31.80 -0.22
N ILE A 444 -48.70 -31.02 -0.81
CA ILE A 444 -49.04 -31.04 -2.23
C ILE A 444 -47.99 -30.20 -3.00
N PHE A 445 -47.31 -30.85 -3.97
CA PHE A 445 -47.07 -30.42 -5.37
C PHE A 445 -47.13 -28.90 -5.67
N GLN A 446 -46.18 -28.20 -6.33
CA GLN A 446 -45.48 -28.46 -7.60
C GLN A 446 -44.25 -27.53 -7.73
N GLN A 447 -43.14 -28.04 -8.27
CA GLN A 447 -42.26 -27.24 -9.14
C GLN A 447 -42.36 -27.81 -10.55
N PRO A 448 -42.54 -26.98 -11.60
CA PRO A 448 -42.52 -27.46 -12.97
C PRO A 448 -41.09 -27.80 -13.40
N MET A 449 -40.89 -29.07 -13.75
CA MET A 449 -39.72 -29.53 -14.51
C MET A 449 -39.85 -29.08 -15.97
N MET A 450 -38.82 -28.42 -16.49
CA MET A 450 -38.63 -28.26 -17.93
C MET A 450 -37.74 -29.42 -18.45
N PRO A 451 -38.16 -30.13 -19.50
CA PRO A 451 -37.40 -31.27 -20.05
C PRO A 451 -36.23 -30.82 -20.96
N PRO A 452 -35.19 -31.65 -21.12
CA PRO A 452 -34.10 -31.39 -22.05
C PRO A 452 -34.53 -31.74 -23.48
N MET A 453 -34.51 -30.76 -24.39
CA MET A 453 -34.66 -30.98 -25.82
C MET A 453 -33.28 -31.16 -26.46
N PHE A 454 -32.91 -32.42 -26.69
CA PHE A 454 -31.89 -32.82 -27.64
C PHE A 454 -32.57 -33.03 -29.00
N SER A 455 -32.18 -32.27 -30.02
CA SER A 455 -32.03 -32.70 -31.43
C SER A 455 -31.99 -31.50 -32.38
N GLN A 456 -30.81 -31.12 -32.87
CA GLN A 456 -30.61 -30.73 -34.27
C GLN A 456 -29.18 -31.10 -34.76
N PRO A 457 -29.03 -31.57 -36.02
CA PRO A 457 -27.79 -32.11 -36.59
C PRO A 457 -26.82 -31.03 -37.14
N PRO A 458 -25.58 -31.41 -37.56
CA PRO A 458 -24.44 -30.48 -37.61
C PRO A 458 -24.39 -29.66 -38.90
N MET A 459 -24.17 -28.35 -38.75
CA MET A 459 -23.69 -27.49 -39.84
C MET A 459 -22.19 -27.66 -39.98
N MET A 460 -21.76 -28.25 -41.11
CA MET A 460 -20.36 -28.20 -41.54
C MET A 460 -20.00 -26.76 -41.90
N TYR A 461 -19.13 -26.15 -41.11
CA TYR A 461 -18.37 -24.97 -41.54
C TYR A 461 -16.92 -25.38 -41.75
N SER A 462 -16.56 -25.44 -43.02
CA SER A 462 -15.21 -25.54 -43.56
C SER A 462 -14.40 -24.26 -43.27
N GLY A 463 -13.14 -24.44 -42.88
CA GLY A 463 -12.08 -23.44 -43.11
C GLY A 463 -11.59 -22.66 -41.90
N GLN A 464 -10.89 -23.31 -40.98
CA GLN A 464 -9.86 -22.65 -40.17
C GLN A 464 -8.50 -23.27 -40.50
N SER A 465 -7.68 -22.49 -41.19
CA SER A 465 -6.24 -22.72 -41.30
C SER A 465 -5.63 -22.70 -39.89
N GLN A 466 -5.01 -23.81 -39.51
CA GLN A 466 -4.05 -23.86 -38.40
C GLN A 466 -2.98 -22.79 -38.64
N GLN A 467 -2.92 -21.79 -37.77
CA GLN A 467 -1.67 -21.10 -37.50
C GLN A 467 -1.22 -21.52 -36.10
N GLN A 468 -0.07 -22.18 -36.07
CA GLN A 468 0.66 -22.53 -34.85
C GLN A 468 1.05 -21.24 -34.11
N PRO A 469 1.02 -21.21 -32.77
CA PRO A 469 1.58 -20.09 -32.04
C PRO A 469 3.11 -20.11 -32.15
N MET A 470 3.65 -19.12 -32.87
CA MET A 470 5.08 -18.82 -32.88
C MET A 470 5.50 -18.35 -31.48
N ILE A 471 6.40 -19.11 -30.86
CA ILE A 471 7.10 -18.75 -29.62
C ILE A 471 7.99 -17.52 -29.94
N TYR A 472 7.58 -16.34 -29.49
CA TYR A 472 8.45 -15.16 -29.51
C TYR A 472 9.33 -15.16 -28.26
N GLN A 473 10.61 -15.47 -28.45
CA GLN A 473 11.65 -15.11 -27.47
C GLN A 473 11.85 -13.59 -27.48
N PRO A 474 12.03 -12.93 -26.33
CA PRO A 474 12.36 -11.51 -26.28
C PRO A 474 13.83 -11.28 -26.66
N ILE A 475 14.06 -10.51 -27.72
CA ILE A 475 15.38 -9.96 -28.07
C ILE A 475 15.62 -8.70 -27.22
N PRO A 476 16.81 -8.52 -26.60
CA PRO A 476 17.12 -7.34 -25.81
C PRO A 476 17.37 -6.13 -26.72
N MET A 477 16.57 -5.08 -26.57
CA MET A 477 16.80 -3.78 -27.23
C MET A 477 18.00 -3.08 -26.58
N GLY A 478 19.15 -3.16 -27.24
CA GLY A 478 20.28 -2.26 -27.02
C GLY A 478 19.98 -0.88 -27.60
N PHE A 479 20.31 0.16 -26.83
CA PHE A 479 20.33 1.56 -27.26
C PHE A 479 21.17 1.72 -28.54
N GLN A 480 20.60 2.27 -29.61
CA GLN A 480 21.37 2.87 -30.70
C GLN A 480 20.93 4.31 -30.94
N GLN A 481 21.89 5.21 -30.74
CA GLN A 481 21.84 6.63 -31.06
C GLN A 481 21.63 6.84 -32.56
N PHE A 482 20.69 7.69 -32.93
CA PHE A 482 20.58 8.23 -34.28
C PHE A 482 21.78 9.15 -34.57
N HIS A 483 22.49 8.89 -35.67
CA HIS A 483 23.31 9.87 -36.38
C HIS A 483 22.76 10.04 -37.80
N GLN A 484 22.66 11.31 -38.20
CA GLN A 484 22.13 11.81 -39.47
C GLN A 484 22.85 11.21 -40.69
N GLY A 485 22.10 10.88 -41.74
CA GLY A 485 22.62 10.53 -43.06
C GLY A 485 22.01 11.40 -44.16
N HIS A 486 22.87 12.12 -44.88
CA HIS A 486 22.60 12.67 -46.22
C HIS A 486 23.16 11.70 -47.30
N PRO A 487 22.65 11.74 -48.54
CA PRO A 487 22.72 10.61 -49.47
C PRO A 487 23.97 10.64 -50.35
N MET A 488 24.50 9.45 -50.69
CA MET A 488 25.53 9.26 -51.70
C MET A 488 24.92 8.63 -52.97
N MET A 489 25.21 9.28 -54.10
CA MET A 489 24.90 8.83 -55.46
C MET A 489 25.59 7.50 -55.80
N GLN A 490 24.87 6.63 -56.50
CA GLN A 490 25.48 5.61 -57.37
C GLN A 490 25.92 6.24 -58.70
N PRO A 491 26.95 5.67 -59.34
CA PRO A 491 26.94 5.55 -60.79
C PRO A 491 27.00 4.09 -61.24
N ALA A 492 26.28 3.83 -62.34
CA ALA A 492 26.24 2.57 -63.05
C ALA A 492 27.34 2.47 -64.12
N GLN A 493 27.57 1.22 -64.54
CA GLN A 493 28.26 0.72 -65.74
C GLN A 493 29.79 0.59 -65.70
N GLN A 494 30.29 -0.64 -65.90
CA GLN A 494 30.70 -1.12 -67.23
C GLN A 494 30.93 -2.64 -67.27
N PHE A 495 30.81 -3.16 -68.48
CA PHE A 495 30.67 -4.56 -68.90
C PHE A 495 31.86 -4.84 -69.84
N LEU A 496 32.67 -5.90 -69.66
CA LEU A 496 33.27 -6.73 -70.74
C LEU A 496 34.27 -7.80 -70.25
N GLY A 497 34.20 -8.99 -70.87
CA GLY A 497 35.34 -9.87 -71.23
C GLY A 497 35.69 -10.98 -70.22
N GLN A 498 35.15 -12.21 -70.34
CA GLN A 498 35.64 -13.38 -71.14
C GLN A 498 36.91 -14.11 -70.62
N LEU A 499 36.75 -15.44 -70.47
CA LEU A 499 37.75 -16.54 -70.51
C LEU A 499 38.75 -16.60 -69.32
N ASN A 500 39.10 -17.73 -68.69
CA ASN A 500 39.22 -19.10 -69.14
C ASN A 500 39.42 -20.07 -67.93
N THR A 501 38.93 -21.30 -68.07
CA THR A 501 39.45 -22.62 -67.61
C THR A 501 40.05 -22.86 -66.20
N GLN A 502 39.44 -23.84 -65.52
CA GLN A 502 40.04 -25.04 -64.88
C GLN A 502 41.38 -24.92 -64.12
N ASN A 503 41.38 -25.23 -62.82
CA ASN A 503 41.85 -26.54 -62.33
C ASN A 503 41.65 -26.67 -60.82
N ASN A 504 41.04 -27.79 -60.44
CA ASN A 504 40.91 -28.28 -59.09
C ASN A 504 41.62 -29.63 -59.11
N LEU A 505 42.74 -29.78 -58.37
CA LEU A 505 43.31 -31.06 -57.95
C LEU A 505 44.50 -30.81 -57.01
N SER A 506 44.39 -31.41 -55.82
CA SER A 506 45.35 -31.54 -54.69
C SER A 506 45.18 -30.54 -53.55
#